data_AF-A0A7S1L0W1-F1
#
_entry.id   AF-A0A7S1L0W1-F1
#
_cell.length_a   1.000
_cell.length_b   1.000
_cell.length_c   1.000
_cell.angle_alpha   90.00
_cell.angle_beta   90.00
_cell.angle_gamma   90.00
#
_symmetry.space_group_name_H-M   'P 1'
#
loop_
_entity.id
_entity.type
_entity.pdbx_description
1 polymer ?
#
loop_
_entity_poly.entity_id
_entity_poly.type
_entity_poly.pdbx_seq_one_letter_code
_entity_poly.pdbx_strand_id
1 'polypeptide(L)'
;AERVRGACVVDAPGRLPGGRYHVFVEPVGDGAGDVAKADANALDAALCNDHEVYASFRRRGAVSCVHLHTVEPGTFAALRPELARRGGDDLPPVSGSQVKMPTVLRGALAERLLSAEKAQS
;
A
#
# COMPACT_ATOMS: atom_id res chain seq x y z
N ALA A 1 5.99 -20.24 0.78
CA ALA A 1 5.34 -19.74 2.00
C ALA A 1 4.98 -18.28 1.76
N GLU A 2 3.74 -17.90 1.99
CA GLU A 2 3.26 -16.53 1.78
C GLU A 2 3.90 -15.61 2.83
N ARG A 3 4.73 -14.65 2.40
CA ARG A 3 5.49 -13.76 3.31
C ARG A 3 4.75 -12.48 3.66
N VAL A 4 3.68 -12.18 2.93
CA VAL A 4 2.88 -10.95 3.02
C VAL A 4 1.43 -11.34 3.28
N ARG A 5 0.84 -10.80 4.34
CA ARG A 5 -0.56 -10.99 4.72
C ARG A 5 -1.50 -10.07 3.96
N GLY A 6 -1.01 -8.90 3.56
CA GLY A 6 -1.76 -7.96 2.74
C GLY A 6 -0.83 -6.90 2.14
N ALA A 7 -1.30 -6.29 1.06
CA ALA A 7 -0.63 -5.15 0.45
C ALA A 7 -1.67 -4.18 -0.13
N CYS A 8 -1.34 -2.90 -0.14
CA CYS A 8 -2.13 -1.89 -0.83
C CYS A 8 -1.25 -0.74 -1.32
N VAL A 9 -1.66 -0.12 -2.42
CA VAL A 9 -1.10 1.12 -2.93
C VAL A 9 -1.80 2.28 -2.24
N VAL A 10 -1.05 3.28 -1.80
CA VAL A 10 -1.60 4.53 -1.28
C VAL A 10 -1.52 5.62 -2.33
N ASP A 11 -2.67 6.25 -2.60
CA ASP A 11 -2.81 7.41 -3.46
C ASP A 11 -3.24 8.62 -2.60
N ALA A 12 -2.25 9.45 -2.28
CA ALA A 12 -2.36 10.63 -1.43
C ALA A 12 -1.69 11.84 -2.11
N PRO A 13 -2.35 12.46 -3.11
CA PRO A 13 -1.78 13.55 -3.88
C PRO A 13 -1.40 14.73 -2.98
N GLY A 14 -0.22 15.30 -3.19
CA GLY A 14 0.30 16.44 -2.41
C GLY A 14 0.91 16.09 -1.04
N ARG A 15 0.73 14.86 -0.55
CA ARG A 15 1.36 14.36 0.70
C ARG A 15 2.59 13.50 0.46
N LEU A 16 2.58 12.78 -0.65
CA LEU A 16 3.65 11.87 -1.04
C LEU A 16 4.57 12.53 -2.08
N PRO A 17 5.88 12.64 -1.81
CA PRO A 17 6.80 13.33 -2.71
C PRO A 17 7.17 12.49 -3.94
N GLY A 18 7.48 13.18 -5.05
CA GLY A 18 8.38 12.64 -6.07
C GLY A 18 7.76 11.65 -7.07
N GLY A 19 6.46 11.76 -7.37
CA GLY A 19 5.84 11.06 -8.49
C GLY A 19 6.11 9.56 -8.48
N ARG A 20 5.87 8.89 -7.35
CA ARG A 20 6.15 7.46 -7.18
C ARG A 20 4.96 6.76 -6.53
N TYR A 21 4.90 5.46 -6.74
CA TYR A 21 3.92 4.63 -6.05
C TYR A 21 4.44 4.24 -4.68
N HIS A 22 3.59 4.43 -3.67
CA HIS A 22 3.85 4.01 -2.29
C HIS A 22 3.00 2.79 -2.00
N VAL A 23 3.65 1.67 -1.68
CA VAL A 23 2.99 0.39 -1.44
C VAL A 23 3.22 0.01 0.01
N PHE A 24 2.15 -0.19 0.74
CA PHE A 24 2.18 -0.63 2.13
C PHE A 24 2.01 -2.14 2.17
N VAL A 25 2.90 -2.83 2.88
CA VAL A 25 2.91 -4.30 3.02
C VAL A 25 2.83 -4.69 4.49
N GLU A 26 1.97 -5.65 4.79
CA GLU A 26 1.82 -6.24 6.12
C GLU A 26 2.44 -7.65 6.09
N PRO A 27 3.54 -7.91 6.82
CA PRO A 27 4.23 -9.20 6.78
C PRO A 27 3.47 -10.29 7.54
N VAL A 28 3.78 -11.55 7.25
CA VAL A 28 3.29 -12.70 8.02
C VAL A 28 4.25 -12.98 9.18
N GLY A 29 3.83 -12.63 10.41
CA GLY A 29 4.58 -12.87 11.65
C GLY A 29 5.37 -11.66 12.16
N ASP A 30 6.05 -11.82 13.28
CA ASP A 30 6.73 -10.74 14.04
C ASP A 30 8.04 -10.25 13.38
N GLY A 31 8.31 -10.71 12.17
CA GLY A 31 9.48 -10.31 11.39
C GLY A 31 9.22 -9.03 10.61
N ALA A 32 9.20 -7.88 11.29
CA ALA A 32 9.33 -6.55 10.67
C ALA A 32 10.76 -6.30 10.10
N GLY A 33 11.44 -7.39 9.70
CA GLY A 33 12.81 -7.36 9.22
C GLY A 33 12.86 -6.93 7.76
N ASP A 34 13.10 -5.64 7.55
CA ASP A 34 13.68 -5.01 6.36
C ASP A 34 13.30 -5.64 5.00
N VAL A 35 11.99 -5.83 4.78
CA VAL A 35 11.38 -6.14 3.47
C VAL A 35 11.65 -4.98 2.47
N ALA A 36 12.13 -3.83 2.94
CA ALA A 36 11.85 -2.55 2.30
C ALA A 36 12.60 -2.32 0.98
N LYS A 37 13.89 -2.64 0.86
CA LYS A 37 14.69 -2.17 -0.29
C LYS A 37 14.92 -3.19 -1.40
N ALA A 38 15.25 -4.43 -1.03
CA ALA A 38 15.46 -5.49 -2.02
C ALA A 38 14.14 -5.84 -2.73
N ASP A 39 13.04 -5.93 -1.97
CA ASP A 39 11.74 -6.26 -2.54
C ASP A 39 11.13 -5.06 -3.30
N ALA A 40 11.49 -3.81 -2.97
CA ALA A 40 11.08 -2.64 -3.75
C ALA A 40 11.69 -2.64 -5.16
N ASN A 41 13.00 -2.93 -5.28
CA ASN A 41 13.65 -3.02 -6.58
C ASN A 41 13.13 -4.20 -7.40
N ALA A 42 12.88 -5.34 -6.76
CA ALA A 42 12.30 -6.50 -7.43
C ALA A 42 10.89 -6.21 -7.94
N LEU A 43 10.07 -5.51 -7.15
CA LEU A 43 8.73 -5.07 -7.56
C LEU A 43 8.80 -4.05 -8.70
N ASP A 44 9.68 -3.05 -8.62
CA ASP A 44 9.88 -2.05 -9.68
C ASP A 44 10.26 -2.72 -11.01
N ALA A 45 11.17 -3.71 -10.95
CA ALA A 45 11.60 -4.48 -12.12
C ALA A 45 10.47 -5.32 -12.71
N ALA A 46 9.68 -6.00 -11.87
CA ALA A 46 8.52 -6.76 -12.31
C ALA A 46 7.48 -5.85 -12.98
N LEU A 47 7.17 -4.70 -12.37
CA LEU A 47 6.25 -3.71 -12.97
C LEU A 47 6.78 -3.17 -14.30
N CYS A 48 8.07 -2.93 -14.43
CA CYS A 48 8.67 -2.51 -15.70
C CYS A 48 8.64 -3.61 -16.76
N ASN A 49 8.73 -4.88 -16.37
CA ASN A 49 8.66 -6.00 -17.30
C ASN A 49 7.23 -6.26 -17.79
N ASP A 50 6.26 -6.21 -16.87
CA ASP A 50 4.89 -6.67 -17.14
C ASP A 50 3.96 -5.53 -17.60
N HIS A 51 4.31 -4.26 -17.35
CA HIS A 51 3.49 -3.10 -17.69
C HIS A 51 4.26 -2.05 -18.51
N GLU A 52 4.08 -2.08 -19.83
CA GLU A 52 4.77 -1.19 -20.77
C GLU A 52 4.58 0.30 -20.47
N VAL A 53 3.36 0.70 -20.04
CA VAL A 53 3.04 2.08 -19.68
C VAL A 53 3.91 2.52 -18.49
N TYR A 54 3.94 1.72 -17.43
CA TYR A 54 4.76 1.99 -16.24
C TYR A 54 6.25 2.08 -16.61
N ALA A 55 6.74 1.11 -17.40
CA ALA A 55 8.11 1.08 -17.89
C ALA A 55 8.48 2.35 -18.68
N SER A 56 7.58 2.82 -19.53
CA SER A 56 7.77 4.06 -20.31
C SER A 56 7.89 5.28 -19.40
N PHE A 57 7.00 5.44 -18.42
CA PHE A 57 7.07 6.54 -17.45
C PHE A 57 8.32 6.46 -16.56
N ARG A 58 8.75 5.26 -16.14
CA ARG A 58 10.01 5.05 -15.40
C ARG A 58 11.24 5.43 -16.22
N ARG A 59 11.34 4.98 -17.48
CA ARG A 59 12.46 5.29 -18.39
C ARG A 59 12.56 6.79 -18.69
N ARG A 60 11.42 7.48 -18.79
CA ARG A 60 11.35 8.94 -19.02
C ARG A 60 11.63 9.76 -17.75
N GLY A 61 11.81 9.12 -16.60
CA GLY A 61 11.99 9.81 -15.31
C GLY A 61 10.73 10.50 -14.79
N ALA A 62 9.57 10.26 -15.40
CA ALA A 62 8.29 10.82 -14.98
C ALA A 62 7.72 10.13 -13.73
N VAL A 63 8.11 8.86 -13.51
CA VAL A 63 7.82 8.11 -12.28
C VAL A 63 9.12 7.63 -11.65
N SER A 64 9.26 7.77 -10.33
CA SER A 64 10.40 7.22 -9.59
C SER A 64 10.17 5.76 -9.19
N CYS A 65 11.23 5.09 -8.72
CA CYS A 65 11.13 3.72 -8.18
C CYS A 65 10.03 3.61 -7.12
N VAL A 66 9.30 2.50 -7.13
CA VAL A 66 8.31 2.20 -6.09
C VAL A 66 8.95 2.28 -4.70
N HIS A 67 8.15 2.69 -3.72
CA HIS A 67 8.58 2.73 -2.33
C HIS A 67 7.72 1.77 -1.52
N LEU A 68 8.36 0.79 -0.87
CA LEU A 68 7.69 -0.15 0.01
C LEU A 68 7.75 0.36 1.45
N HIS A 69 6.59 0.39 2.09
CA HIS A 69 6.40 0.70 3.49
C HIS A 69 5.96 -0.57 4.20
N THR A 70 6.71 -1.01 5.22
CA THR A 70 6.28 -2.15 6.03
C THR A 70 5.43 -1.63 7.18
N VAL A 71 4.30 -2.28 7.48
CA VAL A 71 3.44 -1.95 8.62
C VAL A 71 3.32 -3.14 9.55
N GLU A 72 2.94 -2.87 10.81
CA GLU A 72 2.76 -3.92 11.81
C GLU A 72 1.68 -4.93 11.40
N PRO A 73 1.87 -6.22 11.72
CA PRO A 73 0.82 -7.22 11.61
C PRO A 73 -0.46 -6.79 12.33
N GLY A 74 -1.59 -6.82 11.63
CA GLY A 74 -2.90 -6.39 12.14
C GLY A 74 -3.28 -4.96 11.74
N THR A 75 -2.37 -4.18 11.16
CA THR A 75 -2.66 -2.84 10.63
C THR A 75 -3.83 -2.86 9.66
N PHE A 76 -3.82 -3.76 8.68
CA PHE A 76 -4.90 -3.81 7.69
C PHE A 76 -6.20 -4.35 8.28
N ALA A 77 -6.13 -5.29 9.23
CA ALA A 77 -7.30 -5.73 9.97
C ALA A 77 -7.96 -4.58 10.75
N ALA A 78 -7.16 -3.68 11.34
CA ALA A 78 -7.64 -2.50 12.06
C ALA A 78 -8.26 -1.42 11.16
N LEU A 79 -7.97 -1.43 9.85
CA LEU A 79 -8.61 -0.53 8.87
C LEU A 79 -9.97 -1.06 8.37
N ARG A 80 -10.21 -2.37 8.43
CA ARG A 80 -11.45 -2.98 7.88
C ARG A 80 -12.75 -2.43 8.44
N PRO A 81 -12.91 -2.15 9.76
CA PRO A 81 -14.14 -1.56 10.28
C PRO A 81 -14.43 -0.16 9.71
N GLU A 82 -13.38 0.60 9.40
CA GLU A 82 -13.51 1.93 8.83
C GLU A 82 -13.79 1.87 7.32
N LEU A 83 -13.18 0.93 6.61
CA LEU A 83 -13.55 0.60 5.23
C LEU A 83 -15.01 0.13 5.12
N ALA A 84 -15.47 -0.70 6.07
CA ALA A 84 -16.86 -1.16 6.14
C ALA A 84 -17.86 -0.02 6.31
N ARG A 85 -17.50 1.00 7.11
CA ARG A 85 -18.32 2.18 7.35
C ARG A 85 -18.35 3.15 6.18
N ARG A 86 -17.27 3.21 5.39
CA ARG A 86 -17.11 4.12 4.24
C ARG A 86 -17.44 3.45 2.89
N GLY A 87 -17.81 2.17 2.92
CA GLY A 87 -18.03 1.34 1.74
C GLY A 87 -19.31 1.71 1.00
N GLY A 88 -19.29 2.86 0.33
CA GLY A 88 -20.35 3.36 -0.54
C GLY A 88 -21.44 4.11 0.21
N ASP A 89 -21.66 5.37 -0.16
CA ASP A 89 -22.78 6.18 0.35
C ASP A 89 -24.17 5.52 0.11
N ASP A 90 -24.24 4.41 -0.65
CA ASP A 90 -25.45 3.66 -1.02
C ASP A 90 -25.44 2.16 -0.67
N LEU A 91 -24.48 1.65 0.11
CA LEU A 91 -24.46 0.22 0.49
C LEU A 91 -24.65 0.02 2.01
N PRO A 92 -25.42 -1.00 2.42
CA PRO A 92 -25.61 -1.28 3.83
C PRO A 92 -24.26 -1.63 4.50
N PRO A 93 -24.06 -1.24 5.77
CA PRO A 93 -22.84 -1.54 6.49
C PRO A 93 -22.58 -3.06 6.49
N VAL A 94 -21.51 -3.47 5.82
CA VAL A 94 -21.06 -4.85 5.78
C VAL A 94 -20.23 -5.17 7.02
N SER A 95 -20.24 -6.42 7.47
CA SER A 95 -19.38 -6.84 8.59
C SER A 95 -17.91 -6.60 8.23
N GLY A 96 -17.12 -6.07 9.16
CA GLY A 96 -15.69 -5.81 8.95
C GLY A 96 -14.88 -7.07 8.57
N SER A 97 -15.39 -8.26 8.87
CA SER A 97 -14.79 -9.53 8.42
C SER A 97 -15.02 -9.84 6.94
N GLN A 98 -16.03 -9.24 6.32
CA GLN A 98 -16.40 -9.46 4.91
C GLN A 98 -15.81 -8.40 3.97
N VAL A 99 -15.23 -7.33 4.53
CA VAL A 99 -14.62 -6.26 3.74
C VAL A 99 -13.25 -6.70 3.24
N LYS A 100 -13.15 -6.80 1.91
CA LYS A 100 -11.87 -6.95 1.23
C LYS A 100 -11.11 -5.64 1.27
N MET A 101 -9.82 -5.72 1.55
CA MET A 101 -8.94 -4.56 1.43
C MET A 101 -8.90 -4.13 -0.05
N PRO A 102 -9.13 -2.85 -0.36
CA PRO A 102 -8.95 -2.36 -1.71
C PRO A 102 -7.47 -2.35 -2.07
N THR A 103 -7.16 -2.65 -3.33
CA THR A 103 -5.79 -2.60 -3.85
C THR A 103 -5.22 -1.19 -3.82
N VAL A 104 -6.07 -0.16 -3.96
CA VAL A 104 -5.69 1.26 -3.87
C VAL A 104 -6.49 1.94 -2.77
N LEU A 105 -5.80 2.51 -1.78
CA LEU A 105 -6.38 3.31 -0.71
C LEU A 105 -6.22 4.80 -0.99
N ARG A 106 -7.27 5.56 -0.67
CA ARG A 106 -7.37 7.00 -0.89
C ARG A 106 -7.94 7.71 0.35
N GLY A 107 -7.78 9.04 0.38
CA GLY A 107 -8.40 9.90 1.38
C GLY A 107 -7.91 9.63 2.80
N ALA A 108 -8.78 9.77 3.80
CA ALA A 108 -8.35 9.69 5.20
C ALA A 108 -7.78 8.32 5.64
N LEU A 109 -8.09 7.22 4.95
CA LEU A 109 -7.46 5.92 5.23
C LEU A 109 -6.02 5.85 4.73
N ALA A 110 -5.75 6.44 3.57
CA ALA A 110 -4.39 6.63 3.07
C ALA A 110 -3.56 7.47 4.04
N GLU A 111 -4.09 8.60 4.51
CA GLU A 111 -3.41 9.49 5.46
C GLU A 111 -3.08 8.81 6.79
N ARG A 112 -3.92 7.88 7.24
CA ARG A 112 -3.68 7.10 8.47
C ARG A 112 -2.50 6.13 8.30
N LEU A 113 -2.36 5.48 7.14
CA LEU A 113 -1.20 4.65 6.85
C LEU A 113 0.09 5.46 6.75
N LEU A 114 0.04 6.63 6.12
CA LEU A 114 1.18 7.55 6.05
C LEU A 114 1.61 8.05 7.44
N SER A 115 0.65 8.23 8.34
CA SER A 115 0.93 8.68 9.71
C SER A 115 1.50 7.55 10.58
N ALA A 116 1.07 6.31 10.33
CA ALA A 116 1.58 5.12 11.02
C ALA A 116 3.05 4.84 10.67
N GLU A 117 3.45 5.07 9.42
CA GLU A 117 4.84 4.92 8.99
C GLU A 117 5.78 5.94 9.64
N LYS A 118 5.38 7.22 9.70
CA LYS A 118 6.19 8.27 10.37
C LYS A 118 6.44 8.01 11.86
N ALA A 119 5.55 7.29 12.53
CA ALA A 119 5.73 6.95 13.94
C ALA A 119 6.78 5.85 14.16
N GLN A 120 7.24 5.20 13.08
CA GLN A 120 8.21 4.10 13.10
C GLN A 120 9.60 4.48 12.58
N SER A 121 9.76 5.69 12.04
CA SER A 121 11.03 6.25 11.51
C SER A 121 11.75 7.13 12.52
#